data_AF-A0A6P0R5C9-F1
#
_entry.id   AF-A0A6P0R5C9-F1
#
_cell.length_a   1.000
_cell.length_b   1.000
_cell.length_c   1.000
_cell.angle_alpha   90.00
_cell.angle_beta   90.00
_cell.angle_gamma   90.00
#
_symmetry.space_group_name_H-M   'P 1'
#
loop_
_entity.id
_entity.type
_entity.pdbx_description
1 polymer ?
#
loop_
_entity_poly.entity_id
_entity_poly.type
_entity_poly.pdbx_seq_one_letter_code
_entity_poly.pdbx_strand_id
1 'polypeptide(L)'
;MNNLNSHYSDTEWVDKVHQLLVEIASASVSDKPKLPEDVAERALPLAKKAESIQEKADSLIIPSDSLEWVEKVRELLLDLSRDSLADTPRLSVSMGQRSLTLAKIAQNIKDKVAEKKS
;
A
#
# COMPACT_ATOMS: atom_id res chain seq x y z
N MET A 1 -2.77 -1.53 26.90
CA MET A 1 -2.13 -0.80 25.77
C MET A 1 -2.78 -1.31 24.50
N ASN A 2 -3.46 -0.43 23.77
CA ASN A 2 -4.42 -0.80 22.74
C ASN A 2 -3.73 -1.48 21.54
N ASN A 3 -4.13 -2.72 21.31
CA ASN A 3 -3.72 -3.53 20.17
C ASN A 3 -4.35 -2.91 18.91
N LEU A 4 -3.66 -1.95 18.28
CA LEU A 4 -3.98 -1.43 16.94
C LEU A 4 -3.63 -2.48 15.88
N ASN A 5 -4.09 -3.71 16.08
CA ASN A 5 -4.17 -4.71 15.03
C ASN A 5 -5.20 -4.19 14.05
N SER A 6 -4.75 -3.63 12.93
CA SER A 6 -5.67 -3.17 11.90
C SER A 6 -6.55 -4.36 11.48
N HIS A 7 -7.85 -4.28 11.76
CA HIS A 7 -8.86 -5.31 11.53
C HIS A 7 -9.17 -5.57 10.04
N TYR A 8 -8.25 -5.24 9.12
CA TYR A 8 -8.47 -5.50 7.71
C TYR A 8 -8.34 -7.00 7.43
N SER A 9 -9.35 -7.55 6.77
CA SER A 9 -9.13 -8.77 5.98
C SER A 9 -8.06 -8.50 4.93
N ASP A 10 -7.41 -9.56 4.44
CA ASP A 10 -6.35 -9.41 3.45
C ASP A 10 -6.88 -8.77 2.16
N THR A 11 -8.15 -9.04 1.79
CA THR A 11 -8.81 -8.42 0.63
C THR A 11 -9.08 -6.93 0.83
N GLU A 12 -9.57 -6.52 2.00
CA GLU A 12 -9.75 -5.10 2.31
C GLU A 12 -8.42 -4.36 2.36
N TRP A 13 -7.37 -5.03 2.84
CA TRP A 13 -6.03 -4.47 2.84
C TRP A 13 -5.53 -4.21 1.41
N VAL A 14 -5.68 -5.16 0.48
CA VAL A 14 -5.33 -4.96 -0.93
C VAL A 14 -6.10 -3.78 -1.53
N ASP A 15 -7.39 -3.63 -1.23
CA ASP A 15 -8.21 -2.52 -1.71
C ASP A 15 -7.72 -1.16 -1.18
N LYS A 16 -7.42 -1.07 0.12
CA LYS A 16 -6.91 0.15 0.74
C LYS A 16 -5.53 0.53 0.23
N VAL A 17 -4.65 -0.45 0.04
CA VAL A 17 -3.35 -0.26 -0.61
C VAL A 17 -3.55 0.26 -2.03
N HIS A 18 -4.39 -0.38 -2.84
CA HIS A 18 -4.65 0.06 -4.21
C HIS A 18 -5.14 1.52 -4.27
N GLN A 19 -6.12 1.89 -3.45
CA GLN A 19 -6.65 3.26 -3.38
C GLN A 19 -5.55 4.28 -3.05
N LEU A 20 -4.75 4.01 -2.02
CA LEU A 20 -3.66 4.90 -1.63
C LEU A 20 -2.60 5.02 -2.74
N LEU A 21 -2.19 3.91 -3.35
CA LEU A 21 -1.17 3.93 -4.40
C LEU A 21 -1.63 4.71 -5.65
N VAL A 22 -2.91 4.61 -6.02
CA VAL A 22 -3.50 5.40 -7.12
C VAL A 22 -3.50 6.89 -6.79
N GLU A 23 -3.84 7.24 -5.55
CA GLU A 23 -3.82 8.63 -5.09
C GLU A 23 -2.41 9.22 -5.13
N ILE A 24 -1.41 8.48 -4.64
CA ILE A 24 0.00 8.90 -4.71
C ILE A 24 0.48 9.02 -6.15
N ALA A 25 0.17 8.04 -7.01
CA ALA A 25 0.52 8.12 -8.42
C ALA A 25 -0.08 9.36 -9.09
N SER A 26 -1.34 9.66 -8.79
CA SER A 26 -2.05 10.83 -9.33
C SER A 26 -1.48 12.14 -8.80
N ALA A 27 -1.18 12.22 -7.51
CA ALA A 27 -0.56 13.41 -6.91
C ALA A 27 0.83 13.68 -7.47
N SER A 28 1.57 12.65 -7.89
CA SER A 28 2.93 12.79 -8.42
C SER A 28 3.03 13.46 -9.78
N VAL A 29 1.94 13.42 -10.57
CA VAL A 29 1.86 14.03 -11.92
C VAL A 29 1.16 15.38 -11.91
N SER A 30 0.75 15.88 -10.73
CA SER A 30 0.17 17.20 -10.57
C SER A 30 1.20 18.31 -10.79
N ASP A 31 0.74 19.50 -11.17
CA ASP A 31 1.58 20.70 -11.33
C ASP A 31 2.41 21.02 -10.07
N LYS A 32 1.89 20.66 -8.90
CA LYS A 32 2.59 20.76 -7.61
C LYS A 32 2.54 19.42 -6.87
N PRO A 33 3.53 18.52 -7.10
CA PRO A 33 3.58 17.23 -6.45
C PRO A 33 3.74 17.38 -4.93
N LYS A 34 2.68 17.04 -4.19
CA LYS A 34 2.65 17.06 -2.72
C LYS A 34 2.11 15.72 -2.24
N LEU A 35 2.63 15.25 -1.10
CA LEU A 35 2.05 14.12 -0.40
C LEU A 35 0.65 14.49 0.14
N PRO A 36 -0.32 13.55 0.10
CA PRO A 36 -1.57 13.70 0.83
C PRO A 36 -1.31 13.97 2.31
N GLU A 37 -2.11 14.83 2.93
CA GLU A 37 -1.88 15.29 4.31
C GLU A 37 -2.04 14.16 5.34
N ASP A 38 -2.86 13.16 5.04
CA ASP A 38 -3.15 11.99 5.88
C ASP A 38 -2.32 10.74 5.49
N VAL A 39 -1.32 10.89 4.62
CA VAL A 39 -0.58 9.75 4.07
C VAL A 39 0.08 8.92 5.17
N ALA A 40 0.64 9.55 6.21
CA ALA A 40 1.28 8.85 7.32
C ALA A 40 0.28 8.01 8.13
N GLU A 41 -0.86 8.62 8.44
CA GLU A 41 -1.94 8.02 9.22
C GLU A 41 -2.53 6.80 8.51
N ARG A 42 -2.57 6.83 7.18
CA ARG A 42 -3.03 5.71 6.33
C ARG A 42 -1.94 4.68 6.06
N ALA A 43 -0.71 5.11 5.81
CA ALA A 43 0.37 4.23 5.39
C ALA A 43 0.87 3.34 6.53
N LEU A 44 0.96 3.86 7.76
CA LEU A 44 1.50 3.11 8.90
C LEU A 44 0.68 1.86 9.27
N PRO A 45 -0.66 1.92 9.41
CA PRO A 45 -1.47 0.72 9.65
C PRO A 45 -1.38 -0.29 8.50
N LEU A 46 -1.34 0.18 7.25
CA LEU A 46 -1.21 -0.68 6.08
C LEU A 46 0.15 -1.39 6.05
N ALA A 47 1.25 -0.71 6.41
CA ALA A 47 2.58 -1.29 6.48
C ALA A 47 2.67 -2.38 7.57
N LYS A 48 2.06 -2.16 8.74
CA LYS A 48 1.98 -3.16 9.82
C LYS A 48 1.20 -4.40 9.41
N LYS A 49 0.10 -4.22 8.67
CA LYS A 49 -0.66 -5.36 8.14
C LYS A 49 0.12 -6.13 7.07
N ALA A 50 0.91 -5.44 6.24
CA ALA A 50 1.80 -6.08 5.27
C ALA A 50 2.81 -7.02 5.95
N GLU A 51 3.41 -6.58 7.07
CA GLU A 51 4.29 -7.41 7.90
C GLU A 51 3.56 -8.65 8.43
N SER A 52 2.35 -8.49 8.98
CA SER A 52 1.55 -9.63 9.45
C SER A 52 1.15 -10.60 8.32
N ILE A 53 0.93 -10.11 7.11
CA ILE A 53 0.65 -10.95 5.92
C ILE A 53 1.89 -11.78 5.59
N GLN A 54 3.08 -11.20 5.60
CA GLN A 54 4.34 -11.92 5.34
C GLN A 54 4.60 -13.01 6.39
N GLU A 55 4.27 -12.75 7.66
CA GLU A 55 4.42 -13.73 8.75
C GLU A 55 3.41 -14.90 8.66
N LYS A 56 2.29 -14.73 7.95
CA LYS A 56 1.18 -15.70 7.85
C LYS A 56 1.06 -16.37 6.48
N ALA A 57 2.17 -16.47 5.75
CA ALA A 57 2.25 -16.89 4.35
C ALA A 57 1.41 -18.15 3.97
N ASP A 58 1.21 -19.09 4.91
CA ASP A 58 0.51 -20.35 4.68
C ASP A 58 -1.03 -20.28 4.72
N SER A 59 -1.63 -19.12 5.03
CA SER A 59 -3.11 -18.99 5.16
C SER A 59 -3.70 -17.77 4.45
N LEU A 60 -3.01 -17.26 3.44
CA LEU A 60 -3.37 -16.01 2.78
C LEU A 60 -4.43 -16.21 1.70
N ILE A 61 -5.38 -15.29 1.64
CA ILE A 61 -6.25 -15.08 0.47
C ILE A 61 -5.43 -14.46 -0.68
N ILE A 62 -4.38 -13.72 -0.34
CA ILE A 62 -3.42 -13.17 -1.30
C ILE A 62 -2.61 -14.32 -1.90
N PRO A 63 -2.50 -14.41 -3.23
CA PRO A 63 -1.68 -15.42 -3.89
C PRO A 63 -0.23 -15.42 -3.38
N SER A 64 0.36 -16.60 -3.17
CA SER A 64 1.73 -16.74 -2.66
C SER A 64 2.79 -16.14 -3.60
N ASP A 65 2.53 -16.10 -4.91
CA ASP A 65 3.34 -15.41 -5.91
C ASP A 65 3.34 -13.86 -5.73
N SER A 66 2.49 -13.34 -4.85
CA SER A 66 2.33 -11.91 -4.59
C SER A 66 3.01 -11.45 -3.29
N LEU A 67 3.73 -12.33 -2.58
CA LEU A 67 4.45 -11.95 -1.35
C LEU A 67 5.55 -10.90 -1.58
N GLU A 68 6.26 -10.98 -2.71
CA GLU A 68 7.24 -9.95 -3.11
C GLU A 68 6.55 -8.59 -3.30
N TRP A 69 5.32 -8.58 -3.82
CA TRP A 69 4.55 -7.34 -3.94
C TRP A 69 4.14 -6.79 -2.57
N VAL A 70 3.77 -7.64 -1.62
CA VAL A 70 3.46 -7.22 -0.23
C VAL A 70 4.68 -6.55 0.42
N GLU A 71 5.87 -7.10 0.21
CA GLU A 71 7.12 -6.52 0.71
C GLU A 71 7.37 -5.12 0.13
N LYS A 72 7.30 -4.99 -1.20
CA LYS A 72 7.51 -3.71 -1.90
C LYS A 72 6.48 -2.66 -1.51
N VAL A 73 5.24 -3.07 -1.26
CA VAL A 73 4.19 -2.20 -0.71
C VAL A 73 4.57 -1.74 0.69
N ARG A 74 4.98 -2.64 1.57
CA ARG A 74 5.41 -2.29 2.94
C ARG A 74 6.54 -1.26 2.92
N GLU A 75 7.57 -1.48 2.12
CA GLU A 75 8.69 -0.55 1.97
C GLU A 75 8.22 0.83 1.51
N LEU A 76 7.42 0.90 0.45
CA LEU A 76 6.90 2.17 -0.06
C LEU A 76 6.04 2.89 0.98
N LEU A 77 5.18 2.19 1.72
CA LEU A 77 4.35 2.79 2.76
C LEU A 77 5.19 3.37 3.91
N LEU A 78 6.29 2.70 4.28
CA LEU A 78 7.24 3.21 5.26
C LEU A 78 7.99 4.45 4.73
N ASP A 79 8.39 4.43 3.46
CA ASP A 79 9.02 5.59 2.82
C ASP A 79 8.06 6.79 2.77
N LEU A 80 6.80 6.58 2.36
CA LEU A 80 5.78 7.62 2.34
C LEU A 80 5.51 8.20 3.74
N SER A 81 5.46 7.34 4.76
CA SER A 81 5.30 7.79 6.14
C SER A 81 6.50 8.63 6.60
N ARG A 82 7.73 8.26 6.23
CA ARG A 82 8.93 9.04 6.59
C ARG A 82 8.93 10.40 5.89
N ASP A 83 8.66 10.43 4.60
CA ASP A 83 8.65 11.67 3.80
C ASP A 83 7.54 12.63 4.23
N SER A 84 6.42 12.10 4.73
CA SER A 84 5.33 12.93 5.26
C SER A 84 5.68 13.65 6.57
N LEU A 85 6.66 13.12 7.32
CA LEU A 85 7.13 13.68 8.59
C LEU A 85 8.36 14.59 8.40
N ALA A 86 8.86 14.73 7.17
CA ALA A 86 9.97 15.61 6.87
C ALA A 86 9.56 17.09 7.00
N ASP A 87 10.53 17.98 7.26
CA ASP A 87 10.31 19.43 7.34
C ASP A 87 9.71 20.01 6.05
N THR A 88 9.93 19.35 4.91
CA THR A 88 9.31 19.69 3.63
C THR A 88 8.77 18.42 2.97
N PRO A 89 7.51 18.05 3.28
CA PRO A 89 6.88 16.87 2.69
C PRO A 89 6.76 17.05 1.18
N ARG A 90 7.49 16.25 0.41
CA ARG A 90 7.47 16.31 -1.05
C ARG A 90 7.25 14.93 -1.61
N LEU A 91 6.38 14.84 -2.59
CA LEU A 91 6.20 13.63 -3.36
C LEU A 91 7.21 13.59 -4.50
N SER A 92 8.15 12.65 -4.43
CA SER A 92 9.13 12.44 -5.50
C SER A 92 8.50 11.73 -6.71
N VAL A 93 9.03 12.00 -7.91
CA VAL A 93 8.58 11.34 -9.15
C VAL A 93 8.78 9.82 -9.08
N SER A 94 9.89 9.36 -8.45
CA SER A 94 10.17 7.94 -8.26
C SER A 94 9.13 7.26 -7.36
N MET A 95 8.65 7.92 -6.30
CA MET A 95 7.56 7.41 -5.48
C MET A 95 6.25 7.31 -6.26
N GLY A 96 5.95 8.28 -7.11
CA GLY A 96 4.81 8.22 -8.03
C GLY A 96 4.85 7.01 -8.95
N GLN A 97 6.00 6.78 -9.61
CA GLN A 97 6.20 5.64 -10.51
C GLN A 97 6.13 4.29 -9.79
N ARG A 98 6.74 4.17 -8.60
CA ARG A 98 6.63 2.98 -7.74
C ARG A 98 5.18 2.73 -7.37
N SER A 99 4.45 3.77 -6.96
CA SER A 99 3.03 3.67 -6.58
C SER A 99 2.18 3.18 -7.74
N LEU A 100 2.37 3.74 -8.94
CA LEU A 100 1.65 3.31 -10.14
C LEU A 100 1.91 1.83 -10.48
N THR A 101 3.17 1.40 -10.41
CA THR A 101 3.55 0.00 -10.67
C THR A 101 2.88 -0.95 -9.69
N LEU A 102 2.95 -0.63 -8.40
CA LEU A 102 2.36 -1.45 -7.34
C LEU A 102 0.83 -1.43 -7.39
N ALA A 103 0.20 -0.33 -7.80
CA ALA A 103 -1.25 -0.23 -7.99
C ALA A 103 -1.75 -1.16 -9.09
N LYS A 104 -1.04 -1.24 -10.22
CA LYS A 104 -1.39 -2.17 -11.31
C LYS A 104 -1.35 -3.63 -10.84
N ILE A 105 -0.35 -3.99 -10.04
CA ILE A 105 -0.25 -5.34 -9.48
C ILE A 105 -1.38 -5.58 -8.47
N ALA A 106 -1.72 -4.61 -7.63
CA ALA A 106 -2.84 -4.69 -6.69
C ALA A 106 -4.17 -4.94 -7.42
N GLN A 107 -4.40 -4.26 -8.55
CA GLN A 107 -5.58 -4.49 -9.39
C GLN A 107 -5.62 -5.93 -9.93
N ASN A 108 -4.51 -6.44 -10.46
CA ASN A 108 -4.42 -7.83 -10.91
C ASN A 108 -4.71 -8.84 -9.79
N ILE A 109 -4.25 -8.57 -8.56
CA ILE A 109 -4.54 -9.43 -7.40
C ILE A 109 -6.04 -9.42 -7.09
N LYS A 110 -6.68 -8.25 -7.13
CA LYS A 110 -8.13 -8.13 -6.93
C LYS A 110 -8.92 -8.92 -7.97
N ASP A 111 -8.51 -8.83 -9.23
CA ASP A 111 -9.17 -9.54 -10.33
C ASP A 111 -9.05 -11.07 -10.13
N LYS A 112 -7.85 -11.57 -9.82
CA LYS A 112 -7.61 -13.00 -9.48
C LYS A 112 -8.47 -13.48 -8.28
N VAL A 113 -8.64 -12.63 -7.26
CA VAL A 113 -9.45 -12.97 -6.08
C VAL A 113 -10.94 -12.98 -6.41
N ALA A 114 -11.42 -12.09 -7.28
CA ALA A 114 -12.81 -12.07 -7.72
C ALA A 114 -13.17 -13.28 -8.59
N GLU A 115 -12.27 -13.70 -9.48
CA GLU A 115 -12.43 -14.90 -10.31
C GLU A 115 -12.58 -16.18 -9.49
N LYS A 116 -11.82 -16.33 -8.39
CA LYS A 116 -11.92 -17.50 -7.49
C LYS A 116 -13.22 -17.57 -6.69
N LYS A 117 -13.99 -16.47 -6.61
CA LYS A 117 -15.25 -16.39 -5.87
C LYS A 117 -16.49 -16.58 -6.77
N SER A 118 -16.31 -16.66 -8.09
CA SER A 118 -17.37 -16.92 -9.08
C SER A 118 -17.48 -18.40 -9.38
#